data_AF-A0A7X9PK07-F1
#
_entry.id   AF-A0A7X9PK07-F1
#
_cell.length_a   1.000
_cell.length_b   1.000
_cell.length_c   1.000
_cell.angle_alpha   90.00
_cell.angle_beta   90.00
_cell.angle_gamma   90.00
#
_symmetry.space_group_name_H-M   'P 1'
#
loop_
_entity.id
_entity.type
_entity.pdbx_description
1 polymer ?
#
loop_
_entity_poly.entity_id
_entity_poly.type
_entity_poly.pdbx_seq_one_letter_code
_entity_poly.pdbx_strand_id
1 'polypeptide(L)'
;MNKYLLFVFTFYSFLSFGQTIPNADFENWTSGNPDGWQTPNSFTQQYGAVTVTQESANPQSGSYSVRLETKSIFGYAVSGLITNGQISINLSNTPPITILVGTTFTERPNHFK
;
A
#
# COMPACT_ATOMS: atom_id res chain seq x y z
N MET A 1 -32.28 -24.57 -27.45
CA MET A 1 -31.12 -23.82 -26.90
C MET A 1 -29.86 -24.57 -27.29
N ASN A 2 -28.96 -23.97 -28.09
CA ASN A 2 -27.77 -24.67 -28.56
C ASN A 2 -26.89 -25.06 -27.36
N LYS A 3 -26.60 -26.35 -27.19
CA LYS A 3 -25.74 -26.92 -26.13
C LYS A 3 -24.36 -26.27 -26.01
N TYR A 4 -23.90 -25.66 -27.10
CA TYR A 4 -22.66 -24.89 -27.16
C TYR A 4 -22.75 -23.54 -26.45
N LEU A 5 -23.94 -22.94 -26.32
CA LEU A 5 -24.15 -21.65 -25.67
C LEU A 5 -23.90 -21.72 -24.16
N LEU A 6 -24.23 -22.86 -23.54
CA LEU A 6 -24.01 -23.10 -22.11
C LEU A 6 -22.51 -23.21 -21.77
N PHE A 7 -21.74 -23.86 -22.66
CA PHE A 7 -20.29 -24.03 -22.51
C PHE A 7 -19.53 -22.69 -22.59
N VAL A 8 -19.99 -21.76 -23.44
CA VAL A 8 -19.40 -20.42 -23.56
C VAL A 8 -19.61 -19.60 -22.29
N PHE A 9 -20.78 -19.70 -21.66
CA PHE A 9 -21.07 -18.97 -20.41
C PHE A 9 -20.23 -19.46 -19.21
N THR A 10 -19.96 -20.76 -19.11
CA THR A 10 -19.14 -21.33 -18.02
C THR A 10 -17.65 -20.96 -18.15
N PHE A 11 -17.14 -20.70 -19.35
CA PHE A 11 -15.73 -20.33 -19.53
C PHE A 11 -15.45 -18.88 -19.12
N TYR A 12 -16.43 -17.98 -19.25
CA TYR A 12 -16.28 -16.56 -18.88
C TYR A 12 -16.26 -16.31 -17.36
N SER A 13 -16.86 -17.17 -16.54
CA SER A 13 -16.91 -16.98 -15.08
C SER A 13 -15.55 -17.14 -14.38
N PHE A 14 -14.54 -17.70 -15.05
CA PHE A 14 -13.18 -17.87 -14.50
C PHE A 14 -12.27 -16.65 -14.72
N LEU A 15 -12.73 -15.62 -15.45
CA LEU A 15 -11.95 -14.40 -15.74
C LEU A 15 -12.19 -13.28 -14.72
N SER A 16 -12.62 -13.61 -13.49
CA SER A 16 -12.67 -12.64 -12.40
C SER A 16 -11.24 -12.35 -11.92
N PHE A 17 -10.65 -11.28 -12.46
CA PHE A 17 -9.42 -10.71 -11.91
C PHE A 17 -9.79 -9.91 -10.66
N GLY A 18 -9.21 -10.26 -9.50
CA GLY A 18 -9.24 -9.36 -8.34
C GLY A 18 -8.48 -8.07 -8.67
N GLN A 19 -8.74 -6.99 -7.91
CA GLN A 19 -8.00 -5.74 -8.04
C GLN A 19 -6.48 -5.99 -8.07
N THR A 20 -5.78 -5.42 -9.06
CA THR A 20 -4.32 -5.45 -9.07
C THR A 20 -3.84 -4.33 -8.15
N ILE A 21 -3.61 -4.65 -6.87
CA ILE A 21 -2.87 -3.75 -5.98
C ILE A 21 -1.40 -3.76 -6.44
N PRO A 22 -0.79 -2.61 -6.74
CA PRO A 22 0.60 -2.57 -7.15
C PRO A 22 1.50 -3.07 -6.01
N ASN A 23 2.46 -3.96 -6.34
CA ASN A 23 3.50 -4.42 -5.41
C ASN A 23 2.94 -4.82 -4.03
N ALA A 24 1.84 -5.57 -4.02
CA ALA A 24 1.13 -5.95 -2.80
C ALA A 24 1.90 -6.98 -1.95
N ASP A 25 2.87 -7.65 -2.57
CA ASP A 25 3.84 -8.55 -1.95
C ASP A 25 5.04 -7.81 -1.33
N PHE A 26 5.21 -6.52 -1.64
CA PHE A 26 6.30 -5.67 -1.16
C PHE A 26 7.69 -6.19 -1.54
N GLU A 27 7.84 -6.74 -2.75
CA GLU A 27 9.13 -7.23 -3.24
C GLU A 27 9.95 -6.16 -3.96
N ASN A 28 9.30 -5.12 -4.50
CA ASN A 28 9.95 -4.06 -5.29
C ASN A 28 10.10 -2.77 -4.48
N TRP A 29 11.32 -2.22 -4.42
CA TRP A 29 11.65 -1.06 -3.60
C TRP A 29 12.61 -0.10 -4.32
N THR A 30 12.30 1.19 -4.26
CA THR A 30 13.14 2.26 -4.79
C THR A 30 13.36 3.31 -3.71
N SER A 31 14.62 3.69 -3.49
CA SER A 31 14.98 4.75 -2.54
C SER A 31 14.39 4.55 -1.12
N GLY A 32 14.35 3.29 -0.66
CA GLY A 32 13.86 2.94 0.68
C GLY A 32 12.33 2.98 0.84
N ASN A 33 11.57 3.00 -0.27
CA ASN A 33 10.11 2.95 -0.25
C ASN A 33 9.60 1.82 -1.15
N PRO A 34 8.47 1.17 -0.80
CA PRO A 34 7.88 0.16 -1.65
C PRO A 34 7.29 0.82 -2.90
N ASP A 35 7.61 0.28 -4.07
CA ASP A 35 7.18 0.85 -5.35
C ASP A 35 5.66 0.86 -5.47
N GLY A 36 5.09 1.97 -5.96
CA GLY A 36 3.63 2.13 -6.08
C GLY A 36 2.91 2.55 -4.80
N TRP A 37 3.62 2.76 -3.69
CA TRP A 37 3.07 3.20 -2.41
C TRP A 37 3.65 4.55 -1.98
N GLN A 38 2.88 5.32 -1.23
CA GLN A 38 3.33 6.51 -0.52
C GLN A 38 3.64 6.17 0.93
N THR A 39 4.68 6.80 1.48
CA THR A 39 5.10 6.67 2.87
C THR A 39 5.46 8.06 3.44
N PRO A 40 5.53 8.22 4.77
CA PRO A 40 6.05 9.43 5.41
C PRO A 40 7.56 9.62 5.26
N ASN A 41 8.30 8.64 4.72
CA ASN A 41 9.77 8.64 4.76
C ASN A 41 10.39 9.88 4.12
N SER A 42 9.80 10.41 3.05
CA SER A 42 10.31 11.61 2.39
C SER A 42 10.37 12.83 3.31
N PHE A 43 9.46 12.90 4.29
CA PHE A 43 9.44 13.91 5.34
C PHE A 43 10.28 13.47 6.55
N THR A 44 10.06 12.27 7.07
CA THR A 44 10.69 11.85 8.34
C THR A 44 12.20 11.67 8.21
N GLN A 45 12.71 11.27 7.04
CA GLN A 45 14.15 11.08 6.81
C GLN A 45 14.92 12.39 6.92
N GLN A 46 14.30 13.52 6.59
CA GLN A 46 14.91 14.85 6.75
C GLN A 46 15.22 15.18 8.22
N TYR A 47 14.56 14.48 9.15
CA TYR A 47 14.75 14.61 10.59
C TYR A 47 15.43 13.38 11.20
N GLY A 48 16.09 12.55 10.38
CA GLY A 48 16.85 11.38 10.85
C GLY A 48 16.00 10.19 11.28
N ALA A 49 14.71 10.15 10.91
CA ALA A 49 13.80 9.07 11.25
C ALA A 49 13.27 8.36 10.00
N VAL A 50 13.31 7.03 9.97
CA VAL A 50 12.68 6.20 8.94
C VAL A 50 11.54 5.43 9.58
N THR A 51 10.31 5.61 9.07
CA THR A 51 9.10 5.03 9.66
C THR A 51 8.60 3.81 8.89
N VAL A 52 9.03 3.65 7.63
CA VAL A 52 8.75 2.49 6.79
C VAL A 52 10.07 1.91 6.27
N THR A 53 10.31 0.62 6.50
CA THR A 53 11.55 -0.05 6.06
C THR A 53 11.25 -1.39 5.39
N GLN A 54 12.12 -1.79 4.48
CA GLN A 54 12.14 -3.16 3.94
C GLN A 54 12.63 -4.12 5.03
N GLU A 55 11.90 -5.20 5.24
CA GLU A 55 12.22 -6.25 6.23
C GLU A 55 12.44 -7.58 5.52
N SER A 56 13.55 -8.25 5.82
CA SER A 56 13.98 -9.49 5.18
C SER A 56 14.22 -10.64 6.15
N ALA A 57 14.13 -10.42 7.47
CA ALA A 57 14.39 -11.46 8.46
C ALA A 57 13.23 -12.45 8.61
N ASN A 58 11.98 -11.98 8.42
CA ASN A 58 10.79 -12.81 8.60
C ASN A 58 9.62 -12.38 7.69
N PRO A 59 9.79 -12.41 6.35
CA PRO A 59 8.70 -12.12 5.42
C PRO A 59 7.67 -13.26 5.42
N GLN A 60 6.38 -12.93 5.30
CA GLN A 60 5.29 -13.92 5.22
C GLN A 60 5.31 -14.72 3.90
N SER A 61 5.82 -14.11 2.84
CA SER A 61 6.07 -14.70 1.53
C SER A 61 7.18 -13.93 0.83
N GLY A 62 7.87 -14.54 -0.14
CA GLY A 62 8.91 -13.86 -0.90
C GLY A 62 10.19 -13.61 -0.10
N SER A 63 10.94 -12.58 -0.48
CA SER A 63 12.21 -12.21 0.16
C SER A 63 12.05 -11.03 1.10
N TYR A 64 11.02 -10.22 0.91
CA TYR A 64 10.85 -8.95 1.57
C TYR A 64 9.44 -8.77 2.11
N SER A 65 9.31 -7.83 3.03
CA SER A 65 8.06 -7.40 3.62
C SER A 65 8.19 -5.95 4.04
N VAL A 66 7.04 -5.31 4.31
CA VAL A 66 7.03 -3.96 4.86
C VAL A 66 7.06 -4.01 6.39
N ARG A 67 7.98 -3.26 6.99
CA ARG A 67 7.99 -2.97 8.42
C ARG A 67 7.58 -1.53 8.65
N LEU A 68 6.58 -1.33 9.50
CA LEU A 68 6.08 -0.03 9.92
C LEU A 68 6.47 0.20 11.37
N GLU A 69 7.12 1.32 11.65
CA GLU A 69 7.53 1.67 13.00
C GLU A 69 7.23 3.14 13.30
N THR A 70 6.52 3.39 14.39
CA THR A 70 6.32 4.74 14.91
C THR A 70 7.64 5.27 15.45
N LYS A 71 8.04 6.47 15.00
CA LYS A 71 9.25 7.15 15.47
C LYS A 71 8.90 8.43 16.21
N SER A 72 9.80 8.89 17.07
CA SER A 72 9.67 10.19 17.74
C SER A 72 10.44 11.25 16.96
N ILE A 73 9.78 12.34 16.57
CA ILE A 73 10.37 13.50 15.92
C ILE A 73 9.97 14.73 16.72
N PHE A 74 10.94 15.45 17.30
CA PHE A 74 10.69 16.58 18.21
C PHE A 74 9.72 16.28 19.37
N GLY A 75 9.72 15.05 19.87
CA GLY A 75 8.80 14.61 20.93
C GLY A 75 7.41 14.19 20.44
N TYR A 76 7.10 14.38 19.15
CA TYR A 76 5.86 13.91 18.55
C TYR A 76 6.01 12.48 18.03
N ALA A 77 5.00 11.64 18.28
CA ALA A 77 4.93 10.31 17.70
C ALA A 77 4.44 10.41 16.24
N VAL A 78 5.28 9.96 15.31
CA VAL A 78 4.98 9.90 13.88
C VAL A 78 4.87 8.44 13.47
N SER A 79 3.66 8.01 13.10
CA SER A 79 3.36 6.61 12.76
C SER A 79 3.99 6.19 11.44
N GLY A 80 4.50 4.96 11.40
CA GLY A 80 4.76 4.27 10.13
C GLY A 80 3.44 3.93 9.44
N LEU A 81 3.29 4.41 8.19
CA LEU A 81 2.09 4.19 7.40
C LEU A 81 2.44 4.05 5.93
N ILE A 82 1.63 3.31 5.20
CA ILE A 82 1.69 3.20 3.74
C ILE A 82 0.29 3.40 3.14
N THR A 83 0.22 3.99 1.96
CA THR A 83 -1.05 4.19 1.25
C THR A 83 -0.83 4.24 -0.26
N ASN A 84 -1.85 3.86 -1.02
CA ASN A 84 -1.92 4.08 -2.46
C ASN A 84 -2.49 5.47 -2.82
N GLY A 85 -2.89 6.27 -1.82
CA GLY A 85 -3.28 7.68 -1.98
C GLY A 85 -2.09 8.65 -1.88
N GLN A 86 -2.35 9.89 -1.49
CA GLN A 86 -1.34 10.90 -1.21
C GLN A 86 -1.21 11.20 0.29
N ILE A 87 0.02 11.44 0.73
CA ILE A 87 0.32 11.88 2.10
C ILE A 87 0.73 13.35 2.02
N SER A 88 0.09 14.19 2.84
CA SER A 88 0.48 15.58 3.04
C SER A 88 0.78 15.80 4.52
N ILE A 89 2.01 16.22 4.83
CA ILE A 89 2.44 16.49 6.19
C ILE A 89 2.62 17.99 6.33
N ASN A 90 1.85 18.58 7.24
CA ASN A 90 1.92 20.00 7.57
C ASN A 90 1.90 20.15 9.09
N LEU A 91 3.07 20.44 9.68
CA LEU A 91 3.25 20.57 11.12
C LEU A 91 2.45 21.73 11.74
N SER A 92 1.92 22.66 10.94
CA SER A 92 1.06 23.75 11.40
C SER A 92 -0.41 23.33 11.53
N ASN A 93 -0.79 22.16 11.01
CA ASN A 93 -2.16 21.64 11.11
C ASN A 93 -2.35 20.79 12.37
N THR A 94 -3.59 20.71 12.85
CA THR A 94 -4.00 19.77 13.92
C THR A 94 -5.13 18.88 13.40
N PRO A 95 -4.91 17.59 13.10
CA PRO A 95 -3.63 16.87 13.19
C PRO A 95 -2.62 17.25 12.09
N PRO A 96 -1.31 17.06 12.32
CA PRO A 96 -0.25 17.49 11.40
C PRO A 96 -0.07 16.58 10.17
N ILE A 97 -0.75 15.43 10.14
CA ILE A 97 -0.73 14.51 9.01
C ILE A 97 -2.12 14.48 8.40
N THR A 98 -2.21 14.89 7.14
CA THR A 98 -3.42 14.76 6.33
C THR A 98 -3.17 13.69 5.27
N ILE A 99 -4.02 12.68 5.22
CA ILE A 99 -3.96 11.63 4.20
C ILE A 99 -5.11 11.86 3.22
N LEU A 100 -4.78 12.14 1.96
CA LEU A 100 -5.77 12.09 0.89
C LEU A 100 -5.76 10.66 0.34
N VAL A 101 -6.70 9.85 0.79
CA VAL A 101 -6.69 8.40 0.54
C VAL A 101 -7.21 8.07 -0.86
N GLY A 102 -6.55 7.12 -1.52
CA GLY A 102 -7.11 6.33 -2.62
C GLY A 102 -6.75 6.81 -4.03
N THR A 103 -6.75 5.84 -4.94
CA THR A 103 -6.80 6.04 -6.40
C THR A 103 -8.21 5.74 -6.90
N THR A 104 -8.57 6.25 -8.08
CA THR A 104 -9.88 5.95 -8.68
C THR A 104 -10.06 4.45 -8.86
N PHE A 105 -11.16 3.92 -8.32
CA PHE A 105 -11.55 2.53 -8.46
C PHE A 105 -13.04 2.46 -8.76
N THR A 106 -13.40 1.82 -9.88
CA THR A 106 -14.78 1.84 -10.43
C THR A 106 -15.59 0.60 -10.09
N GLU A 107 -14.94 -0.46 -9.62
CA GLU A 107 -15.60 -1.69 -9.23
C GLU A 107 -15.97 -1.67 -7.74
N ARG A 108 -16.78 -2.64 -7.30
CA ARG A 108 -17.09 -2.84 -5.88
C ARG A 108 -16.03 -3.78 -5.28
N PRO A 109 -15.21 -3.33 -4.30
CA PRO A 109 -14.32 -4.23 -3.57
C PRO A 109 -15.15 -5.32 -2.87
N ASN A 110 -14.72 -6.58 -2.99
CA ASN A 110 -15.39 -7.71 -2.34
C ASN A 110 -14.83 -7.96 -0.92
N HIS A 111 -13.51 -7.90 -0.74
CA HIS A 111 -12.81 -8.09 0.52
C HIS A 111 -11.35 -7.59 0.42
N PHE A 112 -10.72 -7.38 1.58
CA PHE A 112 -9.28 -7.20 1.72
C PHE A 112 -8.72 -8.47 2.39
N LYS A 113 -7.60 -9.00 1.90
CA LYS A 113 -6.93 -10.19 2.44
C LYS A 113 -5.54 -9.83 2.91
#